data_AF-A0A2K3LFM5-F1
#
_entry.id   AF-A0A2K3LFM5-F1
#
_cell.length_a   1.000
_cell.length_b   1.000
_cell.length_c   1.000
_cell.angle_alpha   90.00
_cell.angle_beta   90.00
_cell.angle_gamma   90.00
#
_symmetry.space_group_name_H-M   'P 1'
#
loop_
_entity.id
_entity.type
_entity.pdbx_description
1 polymer ?
#
loop_
_entity_poly.entity_id
_entity_poly.type
_entity_poly.pdbx_seq_one_letter_code
_entity_poly.pdbx_strand_id
1 'polypeptide(L)'
;MSKLLGGRHNQVRTPVEHPDRGSNPGLSSTLGVLQLLPVKSLASKLVVKRSGLSLEKFLKDHYLSGTPVIISDCMAHWPAKKNWNNIDYLLRVAGDRTVPVEIAG
;
A
#
# COMPACT_ATOMS: atom_id res chain seq x y z
N MET A 1 16.04 -52.03 -58.18
CA MET A 1 17.43 -52.02 -57.70
C MET A 1 17.46 -51.21 -56.41
N SER A 2 17.26 -51.80 -55.21
CA SER A 2 18.24 -52.54 -54.36
C SER A 2 19.41 -51.61 -53.96
N LYS A 3 19.71 -51.23 -52.71
CA LYS A 3 19.68 -51.81 -51.34
C LYS A 3 19.84 -50.61 -50.35
N LEU A 4 19.76 -50.64 -49.01
CA LEU A 4 20.12 -51.62 -47.99
C LEU A 4 19.50 -51.21 -46.64
N LEU A 5 19.42 -52.19 -45.73
CA LEU A 5 18.80 -52.24 -44.41
C LEU A 5 19.56 -51.48 -43.30
N GLY A 6 18.83 -51.16 -42.22
CA GLY A 6 19.37 -50.93 -40.88
C GLY A 6 18.52 -49.92 -40.11
N GLY A 7 18.05 -50.11 -38.88
CA GLY A 7 18.14 -51.17 -37.89
C GLY A 7 17.28 -50.67 -36.72
N ARG A 8 16.48 -51.54 -36.10
CA ARG A 8 15.65 -51.18 -34.95
C ARG A 8 16.55 -50.89 -33.74
N HIS A 9 16.66 -49.63 -33.34
CA HIS A 9 17.12 -49.28 -31.99
C HIS A 9 15.92 -48.96 -31.10
N ASN A 10 15.78 -49.78 -30.06
CA ASN A 10 14.78 -49.67 -29.03
C ASN A 10 15.20 -48.52 -28.09
N GLN A 11 14.70 -47.30 -28.34
CA GLN A 11 14.88 -46.21 -27.37
C GLN A 11 13.83 -46.35 -26.26
N VAL A 12 14.34 -46.61 -25.06
CA VAL A 12 13.63 -46.58 -23.79
C VAL A 12 12.93 -45.22 -23.66
N ARG A 13 11.61 -45.21 -23.47
CA ARG A 13 10.85 -43.98 -23.19
C ARG A 13 11.31 -43.43 -21.84
N THR A 14 11.98 -42.28 -21.85
CA THR A 14 12.22 -41.50 -20.64
C THR A 14 10.90 -40.89 -20.16
N PRO A 15 10.63 -40.82 -18.84
CA PRO A 15 9.48 -40.08 -18.33
C PRO A 15 9.56 -38.62 -18.78
N VAL A 16 8.45 -38.10 -19.29
CA VAL A 16 8.31 -36.68 -19.62
C VAL A 16 8.36 -35.91 -18.31
N GLU A 17 9.41 -35.11 -18.09
CA GLU A 17 9.44 -34.18 -16.97
C GLU A 17 8.33 -33.14 -17.18
N HIS A 18 7.38 -33.10 -16.23
CA HIS A 18 6.38 -32.05 -16.19
C HIS A 18 7.06 -30.76 -15.72
N PRO A 19 6.93 -29.65 -16.46
CA PRO A 19 7.48 -28.38 -16.02
C PRO A 19 6.81 -27.98 -14.70
N ASP A 20 7.67 -27.68 -13.75
CA ASP A 20 7.33 -27.28 -12.38
C ASP A 20 6.28 -26.18 -12.43
N ARG A 21 5.19 -26.39 -11.70
CA ARG A 21 4.01 -25.52 -11.73
C ARG A 21 4.43 -24.20 -11.12
N GLY A 22 4.64 -23.23 -12.01
CA GLY A 22 5.30 -21.95 -11.77
C GLY A 22 5.03 -21.33 -10.40
N SER A 23 6.12 -20.97 -9.74
CA SER A 23 6.18 -19.98 -8.66
C SER A 23 5.31 -18.78 -9.04
N ASN A 24 4.28 -18.51 -8.25
CA ASN A 24 3.40 -17.36 -8.44
C ASN A 24 4.22 -16.06 -8.32
N PRO A 25 4.43 -15.28 -9.40
CA PRO A 25 5.28 -14.10 -9.37
C PRO A 25 4.69 -12.96 -8.53
N GLY A 26 3.42 -13.05 -8.11
CA GLY A 26 2.74 -12.02 -7.31
C GLY A 26 3.18 -11.93 -5.84
N LEU A 27 3.91 -12.92 -5.31
CA LEU A 27 4.35 -12.92 -3.91
C LEU A 27 5.70 -12.23 -3.68
N SER A 28 6.49 -12.02 -4.74
CA SER A 28 7.83 -11.43 -4.61
C SER A 28 7.79 -9.91 -4.39
N SER A 29 6.78 -9.22 -4.92
CA SER A 29 6.67 -7.75 -4.82
C SER A 29 6.19 -7.27 -3.45
N THR A 30 5.26 -7.99 -2.83
CA THR A 30 4.72 -7.66 -1.50
C THR A 30 5.71 -7.95 -0.37
N LEU A 31 6.61 -8.92 -0.54
CA LEU A 31 7.63 -9.22 0.46
C LEU A 31 8.69 -8.10 0.55
N GLY A 32 9.02 -7.45 -0.58
CA GLY A 32 10.00 -6.36 -0.64
C GLY A 32 9.56 -5.11 0.13
N VAL A 33 8.28 -4.73 0.06
CA VAL A 33 7.75 -3.58 0.81
C VAL A 33 7.68 -3.83 2.32
N LEU A 34 7.41 -5.06 2.75
CA LEU A 34 7.40 -5.41 4.18
C LEU A 34 8.78 -5.35 4.83
N GLN A 35 9.85 -5.56 4.05
CA GLN A 35 11.24 -5.45 4.53
C GLN A 35 11.69 -4.00 4.74
N LEU A 36 11.02 -3.03 4.09
CA LEU A 36 11.33 -1.60 4.22
C LEU A 36 10.69 -0.95 5.44
N LEU A 37 9.56 -1.49 5.89
CA LEU A 37 8.79 -0.88 6.96
C LEU A 37 9.23 -1.41 8.33
N PRO A 38 9.32 -0.53 9.35
CA PRO A 38 9.54 -0.98 10.72
C PRO A 38 8.51 -2.03 11.15
N VAL A 39 8.97 -2.98 11.98
CA VAL A 39 8.13 -4.06 12.52
C VAL A 39 6.87 -3.47 13.18
N LYS A 40 5.68 -3.97 12.80
CA LYS A 40 4.33 -3.49 13.19
C LYS A 40 3.85 -2.19 12.51
N SER A 41 4.52 -1.68 11.48
CA SER A 41 4.04 -0.50 10.74
C SER A 41 2.66 -0.72 10.11
N LEU A 42 2.34 -1.95 9.68
CA LEU A 42 1.03 -2.34 9.16
C LEU A 42 0.10 -2.93 10.21
N ALA A 43 0.46 -2.90 11.50
CA ALA A 43 -0.44 -3.37 12.54
C ALA A 43 -1.60 -2.38 12.70
N SER A 44 -2.82 -2.83 12.42
CA SER A 44 -4.04 -2.07 12.66
C SER A 44 -4.27 -1.90 14.17
N LYS A 45 -3.68 -0.86 14.75
CA LYS A 45 -3.98 -0.43 16.12
C LYS A 45 -5.14 0.55 16.06
N LEU A 46 -6.18 0.32 16.86
CA LEU A 46 -7.24 1.30 17.03
C LEU A 46 -6.66 2.60 17.60
N VAL A 47 -6.80 3.70 16.85
CA VAL A 47 -6.40 5.03 17.32
C VAL A 47 -7.56 5.61 18.12
N VAL A 48 -7.31 5.91 19.40
CA VAL A 48 -8.34 6.46 20.30
C VAL A 48 -8.76 7.85 19.83
N LYS A 49 -10.06 8.14 19.92
CA LYS A 49 -10.64 9.44 19.63
C LYS A 49 -11.00 10.17 20.93
N ARG A 50 -10.61 11.43 21.05
CA ARG A 50 -10.88 12.30 22.21
C ARG A 50 -11.48 13.63 21.76
N SER A 51 -12.34 14.19 22.60
CA SER A 51 -12.87 15.56 22.48
C SER A 51 -12.48 16.35 23.72
N GLY A 52 -12.35 17.67 23.60
CA GLY A 52 -12.00 18.55 24.72
C GLY A 52 -10.66 18.20 25.38
N LEU A 53 -9.71 17.66 24.60
CA LEU A 53 -8.42 17.25 25.12
C LEU A 53 -7.60 18.50 25.50
N SER A 54 -7.26 18.63 26.78
CA SER A 54 -6.38 19.71 27.23
C SER A 54 -4.95 19.50 26.71
N LEU A 55 -4.20 20.60 26.58
CA LEU A 55 -2.80 20.55 26.19
C LEU A 55 -1.97 19.65 27.11
N GLU A 56 -2.17 19.76 28.43
CA GLU A 56 -1.47 18.94 29.42
C GLU A 56 -1.73 17.44 29.23
N LYS A 57 -3.01 17.03 29.06
CA LYS A 57 -3.36 15.62 28.83
C LYS A 57 -2.80 15.12 27.50
N PHE A 58 -2.85 15.94 26.45
CA PHE A 58 -2.23 15.58 25.18
C PHE A 58 -0.72 15.35 25.33
N LEU A 59 -0.01 16.26 26.01
CA LEU A 59 1.43 16.16 26.20
C LEU A 59 1.80 14.90 26.99
N LYS A 60 1.13 14.68 28.12
CA LYS A 60 1.40 13.55 29.03
C LYS A 60 1.05 12.20 28.42
N ASP A 61 -0.15 12.07 27.87
CA ASP A 61 -0.71 10.76 27.54
C ASP A 61 -0.37 10.31 26.10
N HIS A 62 -0.06 11.26 25.20
CA HIS A 62 0.11 10.98 23.76
C HIS A 62 1.44 11.46 23.18
N TYR A 63 1.80 12.72 23.39
CA TYR A 63 2.99 13.30 22.76
C TYR A 63 4.29 12.67 23.26
N LEU A 64 4.50 12.62 24.59
CA LEU A 64 5.73 12.08 25.18
C LEU A 64 5.93 10.59 24.90
N SER A 65 4.83 9.84 24.75
CA SER A 65 4.86 8.41 24.44
C SER A 65 4.89 8.11 22.94
N GLY A 66 4.79 9.12 22.08
CA GLY A 66 4.68 8.96 20.63
C GLY A 66 3.43 8.18 20.19
N THR A 67 2.36 8.17 21.00
CA THR A 67 1.15 7.39 20.74
C THR A 67 0.13 8.24 19.98
N PRO A 68 -0.35 7.80 18.80
CA PRO A 68 -1.31 8.58 18.01
C PRO A 68 -2.66 8.71 18.72
N VAL A 69 -3.33 9.85 18.49
CA VAL A 69 -4.69 10.14 18.99
C VAL A 69 -5.44 10.99 17.97
N ILE A 70 -6.74 10.77 17.81
CA ILE A 70 -7.63 11.62 17.01
C ILE A 70 -8.28 12.65 17.93
N ILE A 71 -8.12 13.94 17.61
CA ILE A 71 -8.78 15.04 18.32
C ILE A 71 -10.01 15.50 17.49
N SER A 72 -11.20 15.36 18.06
CA SER A 72 -12.47 15.33 17.29
C SER A 72 -13.05 16.69 16.93
N ASP A 73 -12.84 17.67 17.79
CA ASP A 73 -13.71 18.84 17.98
C ASP A 73 -12.95 20.16 17.83
N CYS A 74 -11.63 20.14 17.98
CA CYS A 74 -10.78 21.33 17.89
C CYS A 74 -10.90 22.09 16.56
N MET A 75 -11.19 21.41 15.45
CA MET A 75 -11.32 22.04 14.12
C MET A 75 -12.77 22.16 13.64
N ALA A 76 -13.76 21.84 14.49
CA ALA A 76 -15.15 21.75 14.06
C ALA A 76 -15.73 23.07 13.52
N HIS A 77 -15.20 24.20 14.00
CA HIS A 77 -15.64 25.55 13.65
C HIS A 77 -14.83 26.18 12.49
N TRP A 78 -13.87 25.46 11.91
CA TRP A 78 -13.05 26.01 10.83
C TRP A 78 -13.89 26.31 9.58
N PRO A 79 -13.75 27.49 8.96
CA PRO A 79 -14.44 27.81 7.71
C PRO A 79 -14.14 26.80 6.60
N ALA A 80 -12.96 26.18 6.63
CA ALA A 80 -12.55 25.10 5.72
C ALA A 80 -13.58 23.97 5.64
N LYS A 81 -14.22 23.61 6.77
CA LYS A 81 -15.21 22.54 6.85
C LYS A 81 -16.48 22.84 6.03
N LYS A 82 -16.80 24.13 5.84
CA LYS A 82 -17.88 24.59 4.97
C LYS A 82 -17.40 24.84 3.54
N ASN A 83 -16.26 25.51 3.40
CA ASN A 83 -15.85 26.10 2.12
C ASN A 83 -15.10 25.12 1.21
N TRP A 84 -14.26 24.24 1.75
CA TRP A 84 -13.38 23.39 0.92
C TRP A 84 -14.11 22.22 0.26
N ASN A 85 -15.32 21.90 0.71
CA ASN A 85 -16.20 20.94 0.03
C ASN A 85 -16.83 21.52 -1.26
N ASN A 86 -16.73 22.83 -1.48
CA ASN A 86 -17.20 23.47 -2.69
C ASN A 86 -16.04 23.62 -3.68
N ILE A 87 -16.10 22.88 -4.80
CA ILE A 87 -15.07 22.94 -5.83
C ILE A 87 -14.98 24.32 -6.49
N ASP A 88 -16.10 25.03 -6.69
CA ASP A 88 -16.11 26.38 -7.26
C ASP A 88 -15.41 27.38 -6.33
N TYR A 89 -15.52 27.18 -5.01
CA TYR A 89 -14.75 27.96 -4.05
C TYR A 89 -13.25 27.74 -4.25
N LEU A 90 -12.81 26.48 -4.36
CA LEU A 90 -11.40 26.14 -4.56
C LEU A 90 -10.86 26.66 -5.90
N LEU A 91 -11.60 26.47 -7.00
CA LEU A 91 -11.24 26.97 -8.33
C LEU A 91 -11.12 28.50 -8.33
N ARG A 92 -12.04 29.21 -7.66
CA ARG A 92 -12.01 30.66 -7.57
C ARG A 92 -10.81 31.19 -6.78
N VAL A 93 -10.35 30.50 -5.74
CA VAL A 93 -9.25 30.99 -4.88
C VAL A 93 -7.86 30.48 -5.28
N ALA A 94 -7.79 29.36 -6.01
CA ALA A 94 -6.54 28.68 -6.31
C ALA A 94 -6.49 27.95 -7.66
N GLY A 95 -7.52 28.06 -8.51
CA GLY A 95 -7.59 27.30 -9.76
C GLY A 95 -6.53 27.65 -10.81
N ASP A 96 -5.93 28.83 -10.71
CA ASP A 96 -4.83 29.30 -11.57
C ASP A 96 -3.44 28.95 -11.03
N ARG A 97 -3.35 28.33 -9.86
CA ARG A 97 -2.07 27.98 -9.23
C ARG A 97 -1.52 26.69 -9.81
N THR A 98 -0.23 26.70 -10.15
CA THR A 98 0.51 25.47 -10.48
C THR A 98 0.84 24.73 -9.20
N VAL A 99 0.46 23.45 -9.11
CA VAL A 99 0.75 22.56 -7.98
C VAL A 99 1.36 21.25 -8.48
N PRO A 100 2.28 20.63 -7.72
CA PRO A 100 2.73 19.28 -8.04
C PRO A 100 1.58 18.28 -7.88
N VAL A 101 1.51 17.30 -8.79
CA VAL A 101 0.52 16.21 -8.75
C VAL A 101 1.28 14.89 -8.68
N GLU A 102 1.03 14.12 -7.64
CA GLU A 102 1.54 12.75 -7.51
C GLU A 102 0.73 11.81 -8.41
N ILE A 103 1.41 10.93 -9.14
CA ILE A 103 0.78 9.91 -9.98
C ILE A 103 0.88 8.57 -9.25
N ALA A 104 -0.26 8.06 -8.77
CA ALA A 104 -0.34 6.71 -8.24
C ALA A 104 -0.44 5.71 -9.41
N GLY A 105 0.42 4.69 -9.40
CA GLY A 105 0.44 3.59 -10.37
C GLY A 105 -0.29 2.34 -9.87
#